data_AF-A0A379SFZ5-F1
#
_entry.id   AF-A0A379SFZ5-F1
#
_cell.length_a   1.000
_cell.length_b   1.000
_cell.length_c   1.000
_cell.angle_alpha   90.00
_cell.angle_beta   90.00
_cell.angle_gamma   90.00
#
_symmetry.space_group_name_H-M   'P 1'
#
loop_
_entity.id
_entity.type
_entity.pdbx_description
1 polymer ?
#
loop_
_entity_poly.entity_id
_entity_poly.type
_entity_poly.pdbx_seq_one_letter_code
_entity_poly.pdbx_strand_id
1 'polypeptide(L)'
;MQDSKLVFKLKVIRPFINMVTIPSQTMFTVYVTTSTGDALSTPVYTISYSGKVEVPQNCEVNAGQVVEFDFGDIGASLFSQAGAIVKY
;
A
#
# COMPACT_ATOMS: atom_id res chain seq x y z
N MET A 1 13.19 -25.78 -20.62
CA MET A 1 12.03 -25.92 -19.72
C MET A 1 12.23 -24.90 -18.61
N GLN A 2 11.25 -24.04 -18.38
CA GLN A 2 11.26 -23.07 -17.28
C GLN A 2 10.00 -23.31 -16.48
N ASP A 3 10.12 -23.28 -15.15
CA ASP A 3 8.94 -23.32 -14.28
C ASP A 3 8.00 -22.16 -14.63
N SER A 4 6.70 -22.44 -14.62
CA SER A 4 5.65 -21.47 -14.91
C SER A 4 4.55 -21.55 -13.85
N LYS A 5 3.74 -20.48 -13.72
CA LYS A 5 2.62 -20.38 -12.76
C LYS A 5 3.04 -20.34 -11.27
N LEU A 6 4.17 -19.69 -10.98
CA LEU A 6 4.59 -19.43 -9.61
C LEU A 6 3.67 -18.40 -8.94
N VAL A 7 3.26 -18.67 -7.70
CA VAL A 7 2.45 -17.75 -6.89
C VAL A 7 3.31 -17.18 -5.76
N PHE A 8 3.55 -15.88 -5.79
CA PHE A 8 4.27 -15.15 -4.75
C PHE A 8 3.29 -14.43 -3.82
N LYS A 9 3.47 -14.57 -2.51
CA LYS A 9 2.69 -13.86 -1.49
C LYS A 9 3.60 -12.89 -0.74
N LEU A 10 3.28 -11.60 -0.82
CA LEU A 10 4.02 -10.54 -0.11
C LEU A 10 3.31 -10.22 1.21
N LYS A 11 4.09 -10.07 2.29
CA LYS A 11 3.59 -9.63 3.60
C LYS A 11 4.26 -8.31 3.98
N VAL A 12 3.45 -7.28 4.18
CA VAL A 12 3.93 -6.00 4.73
C VAL A 12 4.09 -6.16 6.24
N ILE A 13 5.33 -6.09 6.73
CA ILE A 13 5.65 -6.20 8.17
C ILE A 13 5.85 -4.84 8.85
N ARG A 14 6.09 -3.79 8.07
CA ARG A 14 6.26 -2.42 8.54
C ARG A 14 5.54 -1.47 7.58
N PRO A 15 4.72 -0.55 8.07
CA PRO A 15 4.09 0.46 7.23
C PRO A 15 5.14 1.30 6.50
N PHE A 16 4.81 1.72 5.28
CA PHE A 16 5.62 2.63 4.47
C PHE A 16 4.70 3.59 3.73
N ILE A 17 5.25 4.75 3.34
CA ILE A 17 4.54 5.79 2.60
C ILE A 17 5.02 5.76 1.15
N ASN A 18 4.13 6.07 0.21
CA ASN A 18 4.38 6.11 -1.23
C ASN A 18 4.72 4.73 -1.83
N MET A 19 6.00 4.36 -1.84
CA MET A 19 6.46 3.18 -2.54
C MET A 19 7.70 2.54 -1.91
N VAL A 20 7.82 1.23 -2.09
CA VAL A 20 9.03 0.47 -1.77
C VAL A 20 9.43 -0.33 -3.01
N THR A 21 10.68 -0.14 -3.44
CA THR A 21 11.29 -0.93 -4.51
C THR A 21 11.85 -2.22 -3.96
N ILE A 22 11.48 -3.34 -4.58
CA ILE A 22 12.06 -4.67 -4.33
C ILE A 22 13.18 -4.86 -5.38
N PRO A 23 14.46 -4.76 -4.98
CA PRO A 23 15.56 -4.98 -5.91
C PRO A 23 15.53 -6.42 -6.43
N SER A 24 16.12 -6.64 -7.61
CA SER A 24 16.23 -7.99 -8.17
C SER A 24 17.02 -8.89 -7.22
N GLN A 25 16.35 -9.92 -6.72
CA GLN A 25 16.95 -10.92 -5.84
C GLN A 25 16.59 -12.32 -6.34
N THR A 26 17.58 -13.22 -6.29
CA THR A 26 17.36 -14.65 -6.57
C THR A 26 16.54 -15.27 -5.45
N MET A 27 15.34 -15.75 -5.79
CA MET A 27 14.41 -16.38 -4.86
C MET A 27 14.61 -17.89 -4.80
N PHE A 28 14.86 -18.50 -5.96
CA PHE A 28 15.05 -19.93 -6.09
C PHE A 28 16.21 -20.25 -7.02
N THR A 29 16.93 -21.30 -6.69
CA THR A 29 17.94 -21.91 -7.55
C THR A 29 17.47 -23.31 -7.88
N VAL A 30 17.30 -23.60 -9.16
CA VAL A 30 16.75 -24.87 -9.63
C VAL A 30 17.89 -25.81 -9.98
N TYR A 31 17.83 -27.01 -9.40
CA TYR A 31 18.75 -28.11 -9.63
C TYR A 31 18.00 -29.29 -10.23
N VAL A 32 18.71 -30.10 -11.01
CA VAL A 32 18.19 -31.34 -11.56
C VAL A 32 19.10 -32.46 -11.10
N THR A 33 18.49 -33.52 -10.56
CA THR A 33 19.16 -34.74 -10.10
C THR A 33 18.55 -35.96 -10.78
N THR A 34 19.30 -37.06 -10.85
CA THR A 34 18.82 -38.31 -11.46
C THR A 34 18.45 -39.35 -10.40
N SER A 35 18.96 -39.20 -9.17
CA SER A 35 18.65 -40.07 -8.03
C SER A 35 18.31 -39.28 -6.76
N THR A 36 17.54 -39.90 -5.86
CA THR A 36 17.29 -39.36 -4.53
C THR A 36 18.57 -39.48 -3.69
N GLY A 37 19.26 -38.37 -3.50
CA GLY A 37 20.52 -38.30 -2.73
C GLY A 37 21.70 -37.66 -3.48
N ASP A 38 21.54 -37.38 -4.77
CA ASP A 38 22.57 -36.67 -5.54
C ASP A 38 22.87 -35.29 -4.94
N ALA A 39 24.14 -34.90 -4.97
CA ALA A 39 24.58 -33.58 -4.52
C ALA A 39 24.06 -32.48 -5.46
N LEU A 40 23.49 -31.41 -4.88
CA LEU A 40 23.01 -30.24 -5.61
C LEU A 40 24.16 -29.30 -5.99
N SER A 41 24.99 -29.70 -6.96
CA SER A 41 26.24 -28.99 -7.29
C SER A 41 26.10 -27.97 -8.42
N THR A 42 25.33 -28.26 -9.47
CA THR A 42 25.21 -27.39 -10.65
C THR A 42 23.77 -26.92 -10.85
N PRO A 43 23.50 -25.60 -10.71
CA PRO A 43 22.18 -25.06 -10.96
C PRO A 43 21.89 -25.00 -12.47
N VAL A 44 20.66 -25.34 -12.86
CA VAL A 44 20.21 -25.26 -14.27
C VAL A 44 19.75 -23.85 -14.60
N TYR A 45 19.02 -23.20 -13.68
CA TYR A 45 18.64 -21.80 -13.76
C TYR A 45 18.24 -21.26 -12.39
N THR A 46 18.11 -19.93 -12.31
CA THR A 46 17.60 -19.23 -11.14
C THR A 46 16.29 -18.53 -11.46
N ILE A 47 15.45 -18.38 -10.44
CA ILE A 47 14.22 -17.59 -10.51
C ILE A 47 14.43 -16.38 -9.61
N SER A 48 14.49 -15.21 -10.23
CA SER A 48 14.66 -13.93 -9.53
C SER A 48 13.37 -13.13 -9.53
N TYR A 49 13.17 -12.34 -8.48
CA TYR A 49 12.01 -11.47 -8.34
C TYR A 49 12.47 -10.03 -8.07
N SER A 50 11.83 -9.09 -8.76
CA SER A 50 11.96 -7.65 -8.56
C SER A 50 10.60 -7.01 -8.74
N GLY A 51 10.44 -5.80 -8.22
CA GLY A 51 9.19 -5.07 -8.39
C GLY A 51 9.12 -3.81 -7.56
N LYS A 52 7.92 -3.25 -7.48
CA LYS A 52 7.59 -2.11 -6.65
C LYS A 52 6.24 -2.34 -5.99
N VAL A 53 6.13 -1.96 -4.72
CA VAL A 53 4.86 -1.95 -4.00
C VAL A 53 4.51 -0.49 -3.74
N GLU A 54 3.36 -0.05 -4.24
CA GLU A 54 2.89 1.33 -4.14
C GLU A 54 1.62 1.39 -3.30
N VAL A 55 1.55 2.37 -2.39
CA VAL A 55 0.39 2.62 -1.54
C VAL A 55 -0.43 3.76 -2.16
N PRO A 56 -1.65 3.49 -2.64
CA PRO A 56 -2.52 4.55 -3.17
C PRO A 56 -2.90 5.51 -2.04
N GLN A 57 -2.83 6.81 -2.31
CA GLN A 57 -3.26 7.84 -1.37
C GLN A 57 -4.79 8.01 -1.49
N ASN A 58 -5.56 7.27 -0.69
CA ASN A 58 -6.98 7.56 -0.52
C ASN A 58 -7.18 8.38 0.76
N CYS A 59 -7.67 9.61 0.61
CA CYS A 59 -8.26 10.35 1.72
C CYS A 59 -9.76 10.05 1.72
N GLU A 60 -10.20 9.15 2.59
CA GLU A 60 -11.63 9.04 2.88
C GLU A 60 -12.00 10.18 3.84
N VAL A 61 -12.67 11.21 3.33
CA VAL A 61 -13.47 12.09 4.19
C VAL A 61 -14.58 11.20 4.73
N ASN A 62 -14.72 11.07 6.05
CA ASN A 62 -15.80 10.30 6.68
C ASN A 62 -17.17 10.85 6.22
N ALA A 63 -17.68 10.36 5.09
CA ALA A 63 -18.96 10.74 4.53
C ALA A 63 -20.05 10.09 5.37
N GLY A 64 -20.53 10.81 6.39
CA GLY A 64 -21.55 10.32 7.32
C GLY A 64 -21.51 10.92 8.72
N GLN A 65 -20.44 11.63 9.11
CA GLN A 65 -20.51 12.48 10.29
C GLN A 65 -21.23 13.78 9.94
N VAL A 66 -22.45 13.96 10.47
CA VAL A 66 -23.07 15.28 10.58
C VAL A 66 -22.15 16.10 11.47
N VAL A 67 -21.49 17.10 10.90
CA VAL A 67 -20.78 18.11 11.70
C VAL A 67 -21.86 19.04 12.24
N GLU A 68 -22.35 18.72 13.43
CA GLU A 68 -23.32 19.56 14.13
C GLU A 68 -22.59 20.78 14.70
N PHE A 69 -22.87 21.95 14.13
CA PHE A 69 -22.42 23.23 14.67
C PHE A 69 -23.56 23.79 15.53
N ASP A 70 -23.41 23.67 16.85
CA ASP A 70 -24.28 24.36 17.80
C ASP A 70 -23.86 25.84 17.86
N PHE A 71 -24.70 26.70 17.31
CA PHE A 71 -24.49 28.14 17.32
C PHE A 71 -25.01 28.82 18.60
N GLY A 72 -25.61 28.07 19.52
CA GLY A 72 -26.31 28.61 20.70
C GLY A 72 -27.48 29.54 20.34
N ASP A 73 -27.95 30.30 21.33
CA ASP A 73 -28.97 31.34 21.14
C ASP A 73 -28.38 32.58 20.44
N ILE A 74 -28.39 32.59 19.11
CA ILE A 74 -28.07 33.81 18.36
C ILE A 74 -29.27 34.77 18.43
N GLY A 75 -29.14 35.84 19.21
CA GLY A 75 -30.13 36.92 19.27
C GLY A 75 -30.36 37.56 17.88
N ALA A 76 -31.62 37.78 17.51
CA ALA A 76 -32.02 38.28 16.18
C ALA A 76 -31.33 39.59 15.75
N SER A 77 -30.87 40.42 16.71
CA SER A 77 -30.10 41.64 16.45
C SER A 77 -28.72 41.39 15.83
N LEU A 78 -28.18 40.17 15.94
CA LEU A 78 -26.89 39.78 15.35
C LEU A 78 -26.98 39.46 13.85
N PHE A 79 -28.19 39.30 13.32
CA PHE A 79 -28.45 39.11 11.88
C PHE A 79 -28.89 40.41 11.19
N SER A 80 -28.39 41.57 11.63
CA SER A 80 -28.80 42.86 11.07
C SER A 80 -28.25 43.14 9.66
N GLN A 81 -27.32 42.33 9.15
CA GLN A 81 -26.70 42.55 7.85
C GLN A 81 -26.34 41.22 7.16
N ALA A 82 -26.94 40.96 6.00
CA ALA A 82 -26.61 39.80 5.19
C ALA A 82 -25.16 39.90 4.66
N GLY A 83 -24.35 38.88 4.90
CA GLY A 83 -22.97 38.80 4.40
C GLY A 83 -21.92 39.58 5.20
N ALA A 84 -22.22 39.98 6.44
CA ALA A 84 -21.21 40.59 7.31
C ALA A 84 -20.09 39.58 7.63
N ILE A 85 -18.90 39.84 7.09
CA ILE A 85 -17.68 39.12 7.43
C ILE A 85 -17.04 39.86 8.61
N VAL A 86 -16.92 39.22 9.78
CA VAL A 86 -16.11 39.76 10.87
C VAL A 86 -14.65 39.66 10.44
N LYS A 87 -14.04 40.80 10.07
CA LYS A 87 -12.59 40.88 9.91
C LYS A 87 -11.98 41.03 11.31
N TYR A 88 -11.14 40.06 11.68
CA TYR A 88 -10.22 40.17 12.80
C TYR A 88 -9.12 41.21 12.50
#